data_AF-A0A526ZAH8-F1
#
_entry.id   AF-A0A526ZAH8-F1
#
_cell.length_a   1.000
_cell.length_b   1.000
_cell.length_c   1.000
_cell.angle_alpha   90.00
_cell.angle_beta   90.00
_cell.angle_gamma   90.00
#
_symmetry.space_group_name_H-M   'P 1'
#
loop_
_entity.id
_entity.type
_entity.pdbx_description
1 polymer ?
#
loop_
_entity_poly.entity_id
_entity_poly.type
_entity_poly.pdbx_seq_one_letter_code
_entity_poly.pdbx_strand_id
1 'polypeptide(L)' 'ALMSRKQGARFKLAVDTVSSPKSARLPKDLTGIDLLFTNHDEANTMLGITDADKRLKPKEAAAALRAAGAA' A
#
# COMPACT_ATOMS: atom_id res chain seq x y z
N ALA A 1 10.06 4.92 9.11
CA ALA A 1 11.33 4.41 9.68
C ALA A 1 11.96 3.31 8.81
N LEU A 2 11.32 2.16 8.60
CA LEU A 2 11.87 1.07 7.75
C LEU A 2 11.94 1.44 6.26
N MET A 3 10.90 2.07 5.71
CA MET A 3 10.88 2.55 4.31
C MET A 3 12.03 3.53 4.02
N SER A 4 12.29 4.48 4.93
CA SER A 4 13.44 5.39 4.80
C SER A 4 14.79 4.66 4.86
N ARG A 5 14.92 3.64 5.72
CA ARG A 5 16.14 2.83 5.81
C ARG A 5 16.38 1.99 4.55
N LYS A 6 15.34 1.64 3.80
CA LYS A 6 15.45 0.89 2.55
C LYS A 6 16.21 1.67 1.47
N GLN A 7 16.14 3.01 1.46
CA GLN A 7 16.72 3.87 0.41
C GLN A 7 18.26 3.76 0.27
N GLY A 8 18.95 3.11 1.20
CA GLY A 8 20.39 2.81 1.10
C GLY A 8 20.76 1.38 1.53
N ALA A 9 19.78 0.49 1.70
CA ALA A 9 20.01 -0.83 2.28
C ALA A 9 19.86 -1.98 1.27
N ARG A 10 20.59 -3.07 1.53
CA ARG A 10 20.62 -4.29 0.69
C ARG A 10 19.48 -5.27 0.96
N PHE A 11 18.61 -5.01 1.93
CA PHE A 11 17.45 -5.87 2.22
C PHE A 11 16.25 -5.50 1.35
N LYS A 12 15.27 -6.41 1.19
CA LYS A 12 13.95 -6.10 0.61
C LYS A 12 12.93 -5.91 1.73
N LEU A 13 12.02 -4.95 1.57
CA LEU A 13 10.95 -4.66 2.52
C LEU A 13 9.62 -5.21 1.98
N ALA A 14 9.09 -6.21 2.67
CA ALA A 14 7.72 -6.67 2.50
C ALA A 14 6.83 -6.06 3.60
N VAL A 15 5.65 -5.59 3.23
CA VAL A 15 4.63 -5.08 4.14
C VAL A 15 3.36 -5.88 3.95
N ASP A 16 2.77 -6.35 5.05
CA ASP A 16 1.47 -7.01 5.08
C ASP A 16 0.48 -6.13 5.82
N THR A 17 -0.60 -5.75 5.16
CA THR A 17 -1.70 -5.03 5.82
C THR A 17 -2.60 -6.05 6.50
N VAL A 18 -2.82 -5.84 7.79
CA VAL A 18 -3.59 -6.77 8.63
C VAL A 18 -4.93 -6.20 9.10
N SER A 19 -5.18 -4.91 8.83
CA SER A 19 -6.49 -4.29 9.00
C SER A 19 -6.58 -2.93 8.31
N SER A 20 -7.80 -2.53 7.88
CA SER A 20 -8.07 -1.23 7.25
C SER A 20 -7.64 -0.02 8.10
N PRO A 21 -7.86 0.03 9.43
CA PRO A 21 -7.38 1.14 10.25
C PRO A 21 -5.85 1.23 10.32
N LYS A 22 -5.13 0.11 10.18
CA LYS A 22 -3.67 0.09 10.16
C LYS A 22 -3.14 0.44 8.77
N SER A 23 -3.79 -0.04 7.71
CA SER A 23 -3.40 0.29 6.33
C SER A 23 -3.60 1.78 6.04
N ALA A 24 -4.66 2.40 6.58
CA ALA A 24 -4.90 3.85 6.49
C ALA A 24 -3.78 4.71 7.11
N ARG A 25 -2.97 4.14 8.01
CA ARG A 25 -1.85 4.85 8.66
C ARG A 25 -0.55 4.78 7.84
N LEU A 26 -0.51 3.97 6.78
CA LEU A 26 0.64 3.96 5.89
C LEU A 26 0.76 5.32 5.19
N PRO A 27 1.99 5.79 4.92
CA PRO A 27 2.19 7.00 4.14
C PRO A 27 1.56 6.86 2.75
N LYS A 28 1.12 7.98 2.16
CA LYS A 28 0.61 7.99 0.78
C LYS A 28 1.69 7.66 -0.25
N ASP A 29 2.94 7.99 0.06
CA ASP A 29 4.10 7.59 -0.71
C ASP A 29 4.61 6.24 -0.18
N LEU A 30 4.43 5.20 -1.00
CA LEU A 30 4.79 3.81 -0.69
C LEU A 30 6.21 3.47 -1.15
N THR A 31 6.99 4.45 -1.60
CA THR A 31 8.38 4.27 -2.05
C THR A 31 9.21 3.54 -1.00
N GLY A 32 9.89 2.48 -1.44
CA GLY A 32 10.71 1.63 -0.57
C GLY A 32 9.99 0.40 -0.03
N ILE A 33 8.75 0.12 -0.46
CA ILE A 33 8.09 -1.18 -0.28
C ILE A 33 8.31 -2.01 -1.54
N ASP A 34 9.05 -3.12 -1.42
CA ASP A 34 9.34 -4.03 -2.53
C ASP A 34 8.21 -5.07 -2.73
N LEU A 35 7.40 -5.32 -1.70
CA LEU A 35 6.27 -6.24 -1.77
C LEU A 35 5.18 -5.81 -0.79
N LEU A 36 3.97 -5.61 -1.30
CA LEU A 36 2.81 -5.24 -0.49
C LEU A 36 1.77 -6.36 -0.56
N PHE A 37 1.52 -7.00 0.56
CA PHE A 37 0.38 -7.90 0.74
C PHE A 37 -0.77 -7.10 1.31
N THR A 38 -1.87 -7.05 0.56
CA THR A 38 -3.04 -6.31 0.98
C THR A 38 -4.29 -6.92 0.35
N ASN A 39 -5.37 -6.98 1.10
CA ASN A 39 -6.65 -7.41 0.55
C ASN A 39 -7.36 -6.23 -0.15
N HIS A 40 -8.48 -6.52 -0.80
CA HIS A 40 -9.22 -5.54 -1.59
C HIS A 40 -9.76 -4.37 -0.75
N ASP A 41 -10.21 -4.63 0.47
CA ASP A 41 -10.75 -3.60 1.37
C ASP A 41 -9.64 -2.68 1.89
N GLU A 42 -8.50 -3.24 2.26
CA GLU A 42 -7.33 -2.54 2.75
C GLU A 42 -6.70 -1.67 1.66
N ALA A 43 -6.59 -2.20 0.44
CA ALA A 43 -6.10 -1.47 -0.72
C ALA A 43 -6.94 -0.22 -1.00
N ASN A 44 -8.27 -0.34 -1.03
CA ASN A 44 -9.16 0.82 -1.21
C ASN A 44 -9.06 1.80 -0.04
N THR A 45 -8.90 1.28 1.19
CA THR A 45 -8.69 2.13 2.36
C THR A 45 -7.39 2.93 2.27
N MET A 46 -6.29 2.32 1.82
CA MET A 46 -5.01 3.00 1.59
C MET A 46 -5.12 4.09 0.52
N LEU A 47 -5.97 3.88 -0.48
CA LEU A 47 -6.27 4.86 -1.53
C LEU A 47 -7.25 5.94 -1.08
N GLY A 48 -7.73 5.89 0.17
CA GLY A 48 -8.70 6.86 0.72
C GLY A 48 -10.14 6.66 0.23
N ILE A 49 -10.43 5.50 -0.39
CA ILE A 49 -11.76 5.18 -0.92
C ILE A 49 -12.54 4.41 0.16
N THR A 50 -13.39 5.15 0.89
CA THR A 50 -14.25 4.58 1.95
C THR A 50 -15.65 4.23 1.46
N ASP A 51 -16.08 4.83 0.35
CA ASP A 51 -17.37 4.59 -0.29
C ASP A 51 -17.34 3.27 -1.08
N ALA A 52 -18.25 2.36 -0.75
CA ALA A 52 -18.31 1.02 -1.33
C ALA A 52 -18.57 1.04 -2.84
N ASP A 53 -19.38 1.98 -3.32
CA ASP A 53 -19.77 2.08 -4.72
C ASP A 53 -18.65 2.64 -5.61
N LYS A 54 -17.64 3.26 -4.99
CA LYS A 54 -16.48 3.86 -5.67
C LYS A 54 -15.22 3.01 -5.56
N ARG A 55 -15.30 1.83 -4.94
CA ARG A 55 -14.15 0.95 -4.78
C ARG A 55 -13.63 0.52 -6.14
N LEU A 56 -12.33 0.70 -6.32
CA LEU A 56 -11.62 0.22 -7.50
C LEU A 56 -11.63 -1.29 -7.51
N LYS A 57 -11.67 -1.90 -8.70
CA LYS A 57 -11.48 -3.34 -8.85
C LYS A 57 -10.06 -3.73 -8.41
N PRO A 58 -9.80 -4.99 -8.01
CA PRO A 58 -8.49 -5.40 -7.50
C PRO A 58 -7.30 -5.01 -8.39
N LYS A 59 -7.44 -5.13 -9.71
CA LYS A 59 -6.39 -4.75 -10.68
C LYS A 59 -6.13 -3.24 -10.72
N GLU A 60 -7.18 -2.43 -10.60
CA GLU A 60 -7.10 -0.97 -10.61
C GLU A 60 -6.50 -0.47 -9.30
N ALA A 61 -6.92 -1.05 -8.17
CA ALA A 61 -6.34 -0.76 -6.87
C ALA A 61 -4.84 -1.11 -6.82
N ALA A 62 -4.45 -2.27 -7.35
CA ALA A 62 -3.04 -2.66 -7.46
C ALA A 62 -2.24 -1.67 -8.34
N ALA A 63 -2.79 -1.25 -9.49
CA ALA A 63 -2.15 -0.26 -10.35
C ALA A 63 -1.97 1.09 -9.64
N ALA A 64 -2.98 1.55 -8.90
CA ALA A 64 -2.93 2.79 -8.13
C ALA A 64 -1.90 2.73 -6.99
N LEU A 65 -1.80 1.60 -6.27
CA LEU A 65 -0.80 1.41 -5.22
C LEU A 65 0.63 1.39 -5.78
N ARG A 66 0.84 0.80 -6.96
CA ARG A 66 2.14 0.90 -7.64
C ARG A 66 2.46 2.32 -8.09
N ALA A 67 1.47 3.05 -8.61
CA ALA A 67 1.64 4.46 -8.96
C ALA A 67 1.98 5.31 -7.73
N ALA A 68 1.55 4.89 -6.53
CA ALA A 68 1.90 5.50 -5.26
C ALA A 68 3.29 5.11 -4.73
N GLY A 69 4.04 4.24 -5.42
CA GLY A 69 5.45 3.94 -5.14
C GLY A 69 5.75 2.51 -4.66
N ALA A 70 4.74 1.64 -4.52
CA ALA A 70 4.98 0.22 -4.29
C ALA A 70 5.52 -0.47 -5.56
N ALA A 71 6.41 -1.45 -5.43
CA ALA A 71 6.97 -2.20 -6.56
C ALA A 71 5.96 -3.16 -7.23
#